data_AF-A0A9D6MZ60-F1
#
_entry.id   AF-A0A9D6MZ60-F1
#
_cell.length_a   1.000
_cell.length_b   1.000
_cell.length_c   1.000
_cell.angle_alpha   90.00
_cell.angle_beta   90.00
_cell.angle_gamma   90.00
#
_symmetry.space_group_name_H-M   'P 1'
#
loop_
_entity.id
_entity.type
_entity.pdbx_description
1 polymer ?
#
loop_
_entity_poly.entity_id
_entity_poly.type
_entity_poly.pdbx_seq_one_letter_code
_entity_poly.pdbx_strand_id
1 'polypeptide(L)'
;MTAFDPAAVRQAVAEFTPLRPQKFQDLLPAKDVIAELRQRRASYRAIAELLTQHCLPTSKTAIATFCHQVLAEIVRPRRRPGRKRQPSPAEPNGRAPSPSPEPPADSSGGETPQTRSRGPRIAQVRMLKPEST
;
A
#
# COMPACT_ATOMS: atom_id res chain seq x y z
N MET A 1 -8.12 34.16 47.57
CA MET A 1 -7.64 33.54 46.31
C MET A 1 -6.32 32.88 46.62
N THR A 2 -6.22 31.56 46.46
CA THR A 2 -5.00 30.80 46.77
C THR A 2 -3.89 31.27 45.84
N ALA A 3 -2.79 31.76 46.40
CA ALA A 3 -1.67 32.30 45.64
C ALA A 3 -1.12 31.24 44.66
N PHE A 4 -0.74 31.69 43.47
CA PHE A 4 -0.15 30.83 42.45
C PHE A 4 1.24 30.39 42.90
N ASP A 5 1.40 29.10 43.23
CA ASP A 5 2.70 28.55 43.61
C ASP A 5 3.40 27.92 42.38
N PRO A 6 4.47 28.54 41.86
CA PRO A 6 5.20 28.02 40.71
C PRO A 6 5.94 26.70 41.02
N ALA A 7 6.21 26.38 42.29
CA ALA A 7 6.82 25.10 42.66
C ALA A 7 5.83 23.94 42.50
N ALA A 8 4.60 24.09 43.02
CA ALA A 8 3.53 23.12 42.83
C ALA A 8 3.20 22.89 41.33
N VAL A 9 3.20 23.96 40.53
CA VAL A 9 2.99 23.84 39.07
C VAL A 9 4.12 23.09 38.39
N ARG A 10 5.39 23.34 38.74
CA ARG A 10 6.53 22.58 38.19
C ARG A 10 6.48 21.11 38.57
N GLN A 11 6.04 20.77 39.78
CA GLN A 11 5.84 19.39 40.19
C GLN A 11 4.68 18.75 39.43
N ALA A 12 3.56 19.44 39.27
CA ALA A 12 2.45 18.97 38.46
C ALA A 12 2.86 18.74 37.00
N VAL A 13 3.71 19.60 36.42
CA VAL A 13 4.25 19.41 35.06
C VAL A 13 5.22 18.21 34.99
N ALA A 14 6.01 17.95 36.04
CA ALA A 14 6.89 16.79 36.12
C ALA A 14 6.11 15.47 36.27
N GLU A 15 5.01 15.48 37.02
CA GLU A 15 4.09 14.35 37.18
C GLU A 15 3.10 14.23 36.01
N PHE A 16 2.92 15.29 35.21
CA PHE A 16 2.08 15.29 34.02
C PHE A 16 2.74 14.46 32.92
N THR A 17 2.63 13.15 33.09
CA THR A 17 2.79 12.20 32.00
C THR A 17 1.45 12.18 31.29
N PRO A 18 1.32 12.70 30.05
CA PRO A 18 0.09 12.55 29.30
C PRO A 18 -0.16 11.05 29.21
N LEU A 19 -1.23 10.60 29.89
CA LEU A 19 -1.61 9.20 29.96
C LEU A 19 -1.98 8.80 28.53
N ARG A 20 -1.00 8.37 27.74
CA ARG A 20 -1.23 7.94 26.36
C ARG A 20 -2.16 6.74 26.51
N PRO A 21 -3.44 6.84 26.10
CA PRO A 21 -4.32 5.68 26.16
C PRO A 21 -3.65 4.60 25.32
N GLN A 22 -3.19 3.55 25.99
CA GLN A 22 -2.45 2.49 25.34
C GLN A 22 -3.47 1.77 24.46
N LYS A 23 -3.30 1.91 23.14
CA LYS A 23 -4.25 1.40 22.17
C LYS A 23 -4.41 -0.10 22.43
N PHE A 24 -5.66 -0.56 22.48
CA PHE A 24 -6.01 -1.96 22.67
C PHE A 24 -5.76 -2.57 24.05
N GLN A 25 -5.64 -1.78 25.13
CA GLN A 25 -5.57 -2.30 26.52
C GLN A 25 -6.63 -3.37 26.79
N ASP A 26 -7.84 -3.13 26.29
CA ASP A 26 -9.00 -4.01 26.44
C ASP A 26 -8.87 -5.33 25.66
N LEU A 27 -8.08 -5.35 24.59
CA LEU A 27 -7.85 -6.52 23.74
C LEU A 27 -6.57 -7.28 24.11
N LEU A 28 -5.67 -6.69 24.93
CA LEU A 28 -4.44 -7.35 25.38
C LEU A 28 -4.72 -8.64 26.16
N PRO A 29 -5.70 -8.70 27.10
CA PRO A 29 -6.04 -9.94 27.79
C PRO A 29 -6.58 -11.02 26.85
N ALA A 30 -7.29 -10.63 25.79
CA ALA A 30 -7.86 -11.54 24.79
C ALA A 30 -6.88 -11.88 23.65
N LYS A 31 -5.61 -11.46 23.75
CA LYS A 31 -4.62 -11.62 22.67
C LYS A 31 -4.48 -13.07 22.22
N ASP A 32 -4.35 -14.00 23.15
CA ASP A 32 -4.12 -15.41 22.83
C ASP A 32 -5.36 -16.04 22.19
N VAL A 33 -6.55 -15.70 22.69
CA VAL A 33 -7.84 -16.12 22.10
C VAL A 33 -7.98 -15.60 20.67
N ILE A 34 -7.67 -14.32 20.43
CA ILE A 34 -7.70 -13.73 19.08
C ILE A 34 -6.70 -14.44 18.16
N ALA A 35 -5.49 -14.74 18.67
CA ALA A 35 -4.47 -15.45 17.90
C ALA A 35 -4.94 -16.86 17.51
N GLU A 36 -5.55 -17.62 18.43
CA GLU A 36 -6.11 -18.94 18.15
C GLU A 36 -7.24 -18.91 17.11
N LEU A 37 -8.16 -17.94 17.22
CA LEU A 37 -9.23 -17.76 16.24
C LEU A 37 -8.69 -17.45 14.85
N ARG A 38 -7.61 -16.65 14.77
CA ARG A 38 -6.94 -16.35 13.49
C ARG A 38 -6.18 -17.54 12.92
N GLN A 39 -5.55 -18.37 13.76
CA GLN A 39 -4.98 -19.65 13.32
C GLN A 39 -6.05 -20.57 12.71
N ARG A 40 -7.26 -20.58 13.29
CA ARG A 40 -8.44 -21.29 12.76
C ARG A 40 -9.10 -20.59 11.56
N ARG A 41 -8.47 -19.54 11.01
CA ARG A 41 -8.95 -18.73 9.88
C ARG A 41 -10.31 -18.08 10.11
N ALA A 42 -10.68 -17.81 11.36
CA ALA A 42 -11.88 -17.04 11.66
C ALA A 42 -11.78 -15.63 11.04
N SER A 43 -12.92 -15.16 10.50
CA SER A 43 -13.00 -13.81 9.95
C SER A 43 -12.96 -12.76 11.06
N TYR A 44 -12.45 -11.56 10.76
CA TYR A 44 -12.44 -10.47 11.74
C TYR A 44 -13.84 -10.10 12.24
N ARG A 45 -14.88 -10.31 11.42
CA ARG A 45 -16.26 -10.08 11.83
C ARG A 45 -16.70 -11.12 12.86
N ALA A 46 -16.43 -12.40 12.61
CA ALA A 46 -16.77 -13.47 13.54
C ALA A 46 -16.05 -13.32 14.88
N ILE A 47 -14.77 -12.90 14.84
CA ILE A 47 -14.01 -12.63 16.07
C ILE A 47 -14.64 -11.45 16.83
N ALA A 48 -15.08 -10.40 16.14
CA ALA A 48 -15.75 -9.26 16.79
C ALA A 48 -17.07 -9.65 17.45
N GLU A 49 -17.88 -10.45 16.78
CA GLU A 49 -19.14 -10.94 17.33
C GLU A 49 -18.89 -11.81 18.57
N LEU A 50 -17.90 -12.70 18.53
CA LEU A 50 -17.56 -13.55 19.68
C LEU A 50 -17.01 -12.75 20.87
N LEU A 51 -16.08 -11.82 20.62
CA LEU A 51 -15.53 -10.98 21.70
C LEU A 51 -16.59 -10.05 22.29
N THR A 52 -17.52 -9.55 21.47
CA THR A 52 -18.65 -8.73 21.93
C THR A 52 -19.59 -9.52 22.84
N GLN A 53 -19.72 -10.83 22.63
CA GLN A 53 -20.55 -11.69 23.47
C GLN A 53 -19.90 -12.01 24.83
N HIS A 54 -18.56 -12.14 24.90
CA HIS A 54 -17.89 -12.74 26.06
C HIS A 54 -16.87 -11.87 26.78
N CYS A 55 -16.25 -10.93 26.07
CA CYS A 55 -15.14 -10.16 26.61
C CYS A 55 -15.57 -8.71 26.75
N LEU A 56 -15.77 -7.99 25.64
CA LEU A 56 -16.10 -6.57 25.59
C LEU A 56 -16.66 -6.21 24.21
N PRO A 57 -17.52 -5.18 24.10
CA PRO A 57 -18.03 -4.71 22.82
C PRO A 57 -16.88 -4.19 21.95
N THR A 58 -16.60 -4.89 20.86
CA THR A 58 -15.45 -4.61 19.98
C THR A 58 -15.89 -4.60 18.52
N SER A 59 -15.31 -3.70 17.74
CA SER A 59 -15.62 -3.58 16.32
C SER A 59 -14.68 -4.43 15.46
N LYS A 60 -15.17 -4.84 14.29
CA LYS A 60 -14.35 -5.51 13.27
C LYS A 60 -13.06 -4.73 12.95
N THR A 61 -13.14 -3.41 12.88
CA THR A 61 -11.99 -2.54 12.56
C THR A 61 -10.98 -2.51 13.69
N ALA A 62 -11.43 -2.53 14.96
CA ALA A 62 -10.53 -2.61 16.12
C ALA A 62 -9.72 -3.91 16.09
N ILE A 63 -10.37 -5.04 15.80
CA ILE A 63 -9.70 -6.36 15.71
C ILE A 63 -8.74 -6.43 14.53
N ALA A 64 -9.15 -5.95 13.36
CA ALA A 64 -8.26 -5.90 12.19
C ALA A 64 -6.99 -5.08 12.51
N THR A 65 -7.16 -3.90 13.12
CA THR A 65 -6.05 -3.04 13.50
C THR A 65 -5.17 -3.70 14.57
N PHE A 66 -5.77 -4.37 15.56
CA PHE A 66 -5.06 -5.14 16.58
C PHE A 66 -4.24 -6.29 15.98
N CYS A 67 -4.82 -7.09 15.08
CA CYS A 67 -4.10 -8.18 14.42
C CYS A 67 -2.90 -7.66 13.60
N HIS A 68 -3.06 -6.52 12.92
CA HIS A 68 -1.98 -5.91 12.15
C HIS A 68 -0.88 -5.31 13.03
N GLN A 69 -1.22 -4.67 14.15
CA GLN A 69 -0.26 -3.95 15.00
C GLN A 69 0.36 -4.81 16.11
N VAL A 70 -0.43 -5.68 16.74
CA VAL A 70 -0.04 -6.41 17.97
C VAL A 70 0.33 -7.85 17.67
N LEU A 71 -0.45 -8.54 16.83
CA LEU A 71 -0.13 -9.91 16.42
C LEU A 71 0.87 -9.96 15.26
N ALA A 72 1.17 -8.80 14.64
CA ALA A 72 2.01 -8.66 13.46
C ALA A 72 1.70 -9.76 12.41
N GLU A 73 0.41 -10.08 12.28
CA GLU A 73 -0.07 -11.38 11.78
C GLU A 73 0.58 -11.72 10.44
N ILE A 74 1.64 -12.53 10.52
CA ILE A 74 2.50 -13.08 9.48
C ILE A 74 2.48 -12.26 8.18
N VAL A 75 2.87 -10.98 8.28
CA VAL A 75 3.45 -10.30 7.12
C VAL A 75 4.85 -10.89 6.95
N ARG A 76 4.96 -12.19 6.63
CA ARG A 76 6.11 -12.61 5.82
C ARG A 76 5.97 -11.74 4.58
N PRO A 77 6.93 -10.86 4.27
CA PRO A 77 6.92 -10.18 3.00
C PRO A 77 6.90 -11.31 1.99
N ARG A 78 5.75 -11.53 1.34
CA ARG A 78 5.62 -12.50 0.26
C ARG A 78 6.39 -11.86 -0.87
N ARG A 79 7.72 -11.91 -0.78
CA ARG A 79 8.67 -11.62 -1.86
C ARG A 79 8.12 -12.46 -2.99
N ARG A 80 7.44 -11.81 -3.93
CA ARG A 80 6.97 -12.45 -5.16
C ARG A 80 8.22 -13.14 -5.71
N PRO A 81 8.28 -14.48 -5.82
CA PRO A 81 9.32 -15.09 -6.61
C PRO A 81 9.17 -14.43 -7.97
N GLY A 82 10.19 -13.66 -8.38
CA GLY A 82 10.16 -12.91 -9.61
C GLY A 82 9.64 -13.83 -10.70
N ARG A 83 8.53 -13.44 -11.33
CA ARG A 83 7.98 -14.13 -12.49
C ARG A 83 9.08 -14.12 -13.54
N LYS A 84 9.89 -15.19 -13.58
CA LYS A 84 10.85 -15.41 -14.65
C LYS A 84 10.00 -15.61 -15.89
N ARG A 85 9.87 -14.53 -16.66
CA ARG A 85 9.36 -14.55 -18.01
C ARG A 85 10.24 -15.55 -18.75
N GLN A 86 9.69 -16.70 -19.10
CA GLN A 86 10.37 -17.64 -19.99
C GLN A 86 10.67 -16.89 -21.30
N PRO A 87 11.91 -16.92 -21.81
CA PRO A 87 12.16 -16.52 -23.18
C PRO A 87 11.54 -17.59 -24.08
N SER A 88 10.58 -17.18 -24.91
CA SER A 88 10.12 -17.97 -26.05
C SER A 88 11.33 -18.26 -26.95
N PRO A 89 11.56 -19.50 -27.41
CA PRO A 89 12.56 -19.75 -28.44
C PRO A 89 12.13 -19.06 -29.72
N ALA A 90 12.95 -18.12 -30.20
CA ALA A 90 12.86 -17.63 -31.56
C ALA A 90 13.46 -18.73 -32.46
N GLU A 91 12.66 -19.33 -33.34
CA GLU A 91 13.20 -20.14 -34.43
C GLU A 91 13.67 -19.23 -35.57
N PRO A 92 14.90 -19.41 -36.08
CA PRO A 92 15.41 -18.66 -37.21
C PRO A 92 15.06 -19.34 -38.53
N ASN A 93 14.35 -18.60 -39.37
CA ASN A 93 14.64 -18.39 -40.79
C ASN A 93 14.47 -19.55 -41.80
N GLY A 94 13.65 -19.31 -42.83
CA GLY A 94 13.95 -19.86 -44.16
C GLY A 94 12.79 -20.00 -45.16
N ARG A 95 12.71 -19.04 -46.10
CA ARG A 95 12.50 -19.25 -47.58
C ARG A 95 11.06 -19.56 -48.06
N ALA A 96 10.44 -18.91 -49.05
CA ALA A 96 10.80 -17.93 -50.09
C ALA A 96 9.52 -17.23 -50.65
N PRO A 97 9.64 -16.14 -51.44
CA PRO A 97 8.56 -15.23 -51.85
C PRO A 97 8.19 -15.29 -53.36
N SER A 98 6.99 -14.79 -53.75
CA SER A 98 6.67 -14.27 -55.11
C SER A 98 5.21 -13.71 -55.18
N PRO A 99 4.80 -12.88 -56.16
CA PRO A 99 5.25 -11.50 -56.43
C PRO A 99 4.09 -10.45 -56.59
N SER A 100 4.43 -9.16 -56.40
CA SER A 100 3.94 -7.84 -56.93
C SER A 100 2.65 -7.69 -57.79
N PRO A 101 2.02 -6.48 -57.90
CA PRO A 101 2.66 -5.14 -57.92
C PRO A 101 2.02 -3.96 -57.15
N GLU A 102 2.89 -2.99 -56.83
CA GLU A 102 2.75 -1.59 -56.34
C GLU A 102 2.45 -0.59 -57.51
N PRO A 103 2.46 0.78 -57.39
CA PRO A 103 2.22 1.81 -56.32
C PRO A 103 1.46 3.07 -56.90
N PRO A 104 1.64 4.37 -56.55
CA PRO A 104 2.15 5.12 -55.34
C PRO A 104 1.20 6.25 -54.83
N ALA A 105 1.32 6.78 -53.60
CA ALA A 105 1.96 8.06 -53.19
C ALA A 105 1.43 8.34 -51.75
N ASP A 106 2.12 8.91 -50.76
CA ASP A 106 3.11 9.99 -50.76
C ASP A 106 3.97 9.90 -49.49
N SER A 107 5.20 10.37 -49.59
CA SER A 107 6.21 10.35 -48.51
C SER A 107 6.07 11.57 -47.61
N SER A 108 6.25 11.42 -46.29
CA SER A 108 7.08 12.29 -45.44
C SER A 108 6.80 12.09 -43.95
N GLY A 109 7.85 12.06 -43.13
CA GLY A 109 7.75 12.20 -41.67
C GLY A 109 8.53 11.13 -40.92
N GLY A 110 9.86 11.26 -40.90
CA GLY A 110 10.70 10.41 -40.07
C GLY A 110 10.49 10.69 -38.59
N GLU A 111 10.21 9.66 -37.80
CA GLU A 111 10.49 9.64 -36.38
C GLU A 111 10.93 8.23 -35.98
N THR A 112 12.17 8.12 -35.51
CA THR A 112 12.72 6.93 -34.86
C THR A 112 11.78 6.46 -33.74
N PRO A 113 11.51 5.15 -33.58
CA PRO A 113 10.71 4.67 -32.46
C PRO A 113 11.52 4.79 -31.16
N GLN A 114 11.49 5.96 -30.52
CA GLN A 114 12.04 6.13 -29.18
C GLN A 114 11.20 5.29 -28.20
N THR A 115 11.81 4.21 -27.74
CA THR A 115 11.36 3.36 -26.63
C THR A 115 10.99 4.23 -25.43
N ARG A 116 9.68 4.43 -25.22
CA ARG A 116 9.17 5.19 -24.06
C ARG A 116 9.54 4.44 -22.78
N SER A 117 10.42 5.02 -21.97
CA SER A 117 10.82 4.47 -20.67
C SER A 117 9.61 4.36 -19.73
N ARG A 118 9.59 3.31 -18.90
CA ARG A 118 8.55 3.12 -17.89
C ARG A 118 8.90 3.97 -16.66
N GLY A 119 8.09 4.99 -16.41
CA GLY A 119 8.16 5.91 -15.28
C GLY A 119 7.04 6.96 -15.37
N PRO A 120 6.90 7.84 -14.37
CA PRO A 120 5.94 8.95 -14.42
C PRO A 120 6.17 9.80 -15.69
N ARG A 121 5.12 10.01 -16.48
CA ARG A 121 5.21 10.75 -17.75
C ARG A 121 4.95 12.23 -17.49
N ILE A 122 5.96 13.06 -17.73
CA ILE A 122 5.82 14.52 -17.72
C ILE A 122 5.29 14.97 -19.08
N ALA A 123 4.29 15.85 -19.10
CA ALA A 123 3.72 16.40 -20.31
C ALA A 123 4.72 17.34 -21.01
N GLN A 124 4.81 17.28 -22.34
CA GLN A 124 5.58 18.24 -23.12
C GLN A 124 4.71 19.46 -23.39
N VAL A 125 4.98 20.58 -22.71
CA VAL A 125 4.33 21.87 -23.00
C VAL A 125 5.10 22.53 -24.14
N ARG A 126 4.47 22.66 -25.31
CA ARG A 126 4.99 23.50 -26.39
C ARG A 126 4.52 24.92 -26.14
N MET A 127 5.45 25.84 -25.89
CA MET A 127 5.13 27.26 -25.75
C MET A 127 4.66 27.80 -27.09
N LEU A 128 3.47 28.41 -27.13
CA LEU A 128 3.02 29.19 -28.27
C LEU A 128 3.89 30.45 -28.35
N LYS A 129 4.40 30.76 -29.54
CA LYS A 129 5.19 31.97 -29.76
C LYS A 129 4.29 33.19 -29.51
N PRO A 130 4.78 34.24 -28.81
CA PRO A 130 4.01 35.46 -28.67
C PRO A 130 3.89 36.14 -30.05
N GLU A 131 2.65 36.33 -30.50
CA GLU A 131 2.32 37.22 -31.61
C GLU A 131 2.75 38.63 -31.19
N SER A 132 3.67 39.22 -31.96
CA SER A 132 4.10 40.59 -31.77
C SER A 132 3.18 41.50 -32.57
N THR A 133 2.38 42.32 -31.90
CA THR A 133 1.67 43.45 -32.50
C THR A 133 1.66 44.63 -31.55
#